data_AF-A0A7S1MH77-F1
#
_entry.id   AF-A0A7S1MH77-F1
#
_cell.length_a   1.000
_cell.length_b   1.000
_cell.length_c   1.000
_cell.angle_alpha   90.00
_cell.angle_beta   90.00
_cell.angle_gamma   90.00
#
_symmetry.space_group_name_H-M   'P 1'
#
loop_
_entity.id
_entity.type
_entity.pdbx_description
1 polymer ?
#
loop_
_entity_poly.entity_id
_entity_poly.type
_entity_poly.pdbx_seq_one_letter_code
_entity_poly.pdbx_strand_id
1 'polypeptide(L)'
;CGTGWTGGFVLFSSTAATDVNAPPDVMAVLSKKSLADAVGAVAGRVIVVGLALDFCVVDTAINAARAGHRAVIAVDASRAAHIPGLGQHGSGFLTDPAEFAERVKAHHVQLATSSPPASA
;
A
#
# COMPACT_ATOMS: atom_id res chain seq x y z
N CYS A 1 2.26 19.19 -11.45
CA CYS A 1 2.69 17.78 -11.65
C CYS A 1 3.72 17.47 -10.59
N GLY A 2 3.29 17.00 -9.41
CA GLY A 2 4.16 16.80 -8.26
C GLY A 2 4.97 15.51 -8.41
N THR A 3 6.26 15.57 -8.13
CA THR A 3 7.21 14.46 -8.03
C THR A 3 7.00 13.59 -6.78
N GLY A 4 5.80 13.64 -6.19
CA GLY A 4 5.40 12.86 -5.04
C GLY A 4 4.55 11.68 -5.49
N TRP A 5 4.86 10.52 -4.94
CA TRP A 5 4.04 9.31 -4.83
C TRP A 5 2.53 9.53 -5.02
N THR A 6 2.05 9.44 -6.25
CA THR A 6 0.62 9.58 -6.57
C THR A 6 0.32 8.79 -7.82
N GLY A 7 0.12 7.48 -7.67
CA GLY A 7 -0.22 6.63 -8.80
C GLY A 7 -0.36 5.17 -8.40
N GLY A 8 -1.25 4.86 -7.45
CA GLY A 8 -1.66 3.48 -7.21
C GLY A 8 -2.37 2.93 -8.45
N PHE A 9 -1.82 1.87 -9.03
CA PHE A 9 -2.43 1.15 -10.14
C PHE A 9 -2.90 -0.22 -9.68
N VAL A 10 -4.06 -0.63 -10.18
CA VAL A 10 -4.49 -2.03 -10.08
C VAL A 10 -3.81 -2.79 -11.21
N LEU A 11 -2.95 -3.73 -10.82
CA LEU A 11 -2.26 -4.63 -11.74
C LEU A 11 -2.94 -6.00 -11.71
N PHE A 12 -3.05 -6.62 -12.88
CA PHE A 12 -3.49 -8.01 -12.97
C PHE A 12 -2.43 -8.91 -12.32
N SER A 13 -2.86 -9.77 -11.40
CA SER A 13 -2.01 -10.81 -10.83
C SER A 13 -2.14 -12.08 -11.66
N SER A 14 -1.03 -12.54 -12.25
CA SER A 14 -0.98 -13.78 -13.02
C SER A 14 -1.11 -15.04 -12.18
N THR A 15 -1.09 -14.93 -10.84
CA THR A 15 -1.28 -16.05 -9.89
C THR A 15 -2.73 -16.51 -9.74
N ALA A 16 -3.45 -16.61 -10.86
CA ALA A 16 -4.75 -17.27 -10.93
C ALA A 16 -4.57 -18.80 -10.84
N ALA A 17 -4.45 -19.31 -9.61
CA ALA A 17 -4.66 -20.69 -9.11
C ALA A 17 -4.08 -21.92 -9.84
N THR A 18 -3.45 -21.80 -11.01
CA THR A 18 -3.21 -22.95 -11.90
C THR A 18 -1.79 -23.08 -12.43
N ASP A 19 -0.97 -22.02 -12.43
CA ASP A 19 0.41 -22.11 -12.93
C ASP A 19 1.39 -21.21 -12.15
N VAL A 20 2.45 -21.82 -11.61
CA VAL A 20 3.56 -21.14 -10.93
C VAL A 20 4.59 -20.57 -11.92
N ASN A 21 4.55 -21.01 -13.19
CA ASN A 21 5.32 -20.50 -14.32
C ASN A 21 4.54 -19.48 -15.16
N ALA A 22 3.53 -18.82 -14.57
CA ALA A 22 2.87 -17.71 -15.24
C ALA A 22 3.91 -16.63 -15.61
N PRO A 23 3.84 -16.05 -16.83
CA PRO A 23 4.80 -15.05 -17.29
C PRO A 23 4.88 -13.90 -16.27
N PRO A 24 6.07 -13.32 -16.04
CA PRO A 24 6.29 -12.40 -14.94
C PRO A 24 5.27 -11.27 -14.96
N ASP A 25 4.66 -11.00 -13.81
CA ASP A 25 3.70 -9.91 -13.58
C ASP A 25 4.22 -8.51 -14.01
N VAL A 26 5.50 -8.41 -14.37
CA VAL A 26 6.09 -7.23 -14.99
C VAL A 26 5.29 -6.72 -16.19
N MET A 27 4.67 -7.61 -16.99
CA MET A 27 3.88 -7.19 -18.15
C MET A 27 2.52 -6.58 -17.76
N ALA A 28 2.05 -6.80 -16.52
CA ALA A 28 0.85 -6.15 -16.01
C ALA A 28 1.02 -4.62 -15.96
N VAL A 29 2.26 -4.12 -15.91
CA VAL A 29 2.55 -2.68 -15.99
C VAL A 29 2.09 -2.05 -17.31
N LEU A 30 1.90 -2.83 -18.37
CA LEU A 30 1.45 -2.32 -19.67
C LEU A 30 -0.07 -2.10 -19.71
N SER A 31 -0.81 -2.67 -18.76
CA SER A 31 -2.25 -2.46 -18.58
C SER A 31 -2.51 -1.82 -17.22
N LYS A 32 -2.54 -0.49 -17.19
CA LYS A 32 -2.70 0.28 -15.96
C LYS A 32 -4.13 0.78 -15.83
N LYS A 33 -4.81 0.37 -14.76
CA LYS A 33 -6.05 0.99 -14.29
C LYS A 33 -5.75 1.74 -12.99
N SER A 34 -6.17 3.00 -12.86
CA SER A 34 -5.95 3.72 -11.60
C SER A 34 -6.74 3.07 -10.47
N LEU A 35 -6.26 3.22 -9.23
CA LEU A 35 -7.00 2.76 -8.06
C LEU A 35 -8.41 3.37 -8.05
N ALA A 36 -8.54 4.68 -8.32
CA ALA A 36 -9.81 5.39 -8.35
C ALA A 36 -10.81 4.76 -9.33
N ASP A 37 -10.37 4.38 -10.53
CA ASP A 37 -11.23 3.73 -11.53
C ASP A 37 -11.70 2.33 -11.09
N ALA A 38 -10.93 1.67 -10.22
CA ALA A 38 -11.19 0.30 -9.78
C ALA A 38 -12.12 0.24 -8.57
N VAL A 39 -11.93 1.12 -7.57
CA VAL A 39 -12.80 1.17 -6.38
C VAL A 39 -14.12 1.88 -6.61
N GLY A 40 -14.24 2.66 -7.69
CA GLY A 40 -15.48 3.33 -8.09
C GLY A 40 -15.78 4.60 -7.29
N ALA A 41 -16.80 5.36 -7.70
CA ALA A 41 -17.10 6.69 -7.16
C ALA A 41 -17.84 6.68 -5.80
N VAL A 42 -18.26 5.51 -5.32
CA VAL A 42 -19.00 5.41 -4.05
C VAL A 42 -18.00 5.39 -2.89
N ALA A 43 -18.06 6.41 -2.04
CA ALA A 43 -17.24 6.47 -0.84
C ALA A 43 -17.49 5.23 0.04
N GLY A 44 -16.40 4.61 0.47
CA GLY A 44 -16.43 3.32 1.16
C GLY A 44 -15.25 3.17 2.11
N ARG A 45 -15.06 1.95 2.63
CA ARG A 45 -13.90 1.61 3.45
C ARG A 45 -12.93 0.76 2.63
N VAL A 46 -11.68 1.20 2.50
CA VAL A 46 -10.62 0.46 1.82
C VAL A 46 -9.65 -0.05 2.86
N ILE A 47 -9.52 -1.37 2.95
CA ILE A 47 -8.54 -2.04 3.82
C ILE A 47 -7.33 -2.37 2.95
N VAL A 48 -6.16 -1.87 3.33
CA VAL A 48 -4.91 -2.03 2.58
C VAL A 48 -3.97 -2.93 3.39
N VAL A 49 -3.44 -3.96 2.72
CA VAL A 49 -2.49 -4.93 3.26
C VAL A 49 -1.46 -5.30 2.20
N GLY A 50 -0.28 -5.76 2.62
CA GLY A 50 0.73 -6.30 1.73
C GLY A 50 2.14 -5.83 2.04
N LEU A 51 2.99 -5.78 1.00
CA LEU A 51 4.39 -5.38 1.09
C LEU A 51 4.71 -4.33 0.01
N ALA A 52 5.59 -3.36 0.27
CA ALA A 52 6.15 -3.01 1.56
C ALA A 52 5.24 -2.03 2.32
N LEU A 53 5.10 -2.20 3.64
CA LEU A 53 4.27 -1.36 4.52
C LEU A 53 4.65 0.12 4.39
N ASP A 54 5.95 0.38 4.47
CA ASP A 54 6.58 1.70 4.43
C ASP A 54 6.73 2.24 3.00
N PHE A 55 6.33 1.46 1.99
CA PHE A 55 6.31 1.88 0.60
C PHE A 55 4.91 1.68 -0.03
N CYS A 56 4.69 0.60 -0.78
CA CYS A 56 3.49 0.38 -1.60
C CYS A 56 2.17 0.46 -0.81
N VAL A 57 2.15 -0.04 0.43
CA VAL A 57 0.92 -0.11 1.24
C VAL A 57 0.47 1.30 1.66
N VAL A 58 1.38 2.11 2.18
CA VAL A 58 1.04 3.47 2.61
C VAL A 58 0.69 4.37 1.42
N ASP A 59 1.33 4.21 0.26
CA ASP A 59 0.92 4.92 -0.97
C ASP A 59 -0.51 4.57 -1.39
N THR A 60 -0.83 3.27 -1.40
CA THR A 60 -2.16 2.79 -1.77
C THR A 60 -3.22 3.35 -0.83
N ALA A 61 -2.95 3.36 0.49
CA ALA A 61 -3.86 3.92 1.48
C ALA A 61 -4.05 5.44 1.32
N ILE A 62 -2.98 6.18 1.03
CA ILE A 62 -3.06 7.62 0.75
C ILE A 62 -3.87 7.90 -0.52
N ASN A 63 -3.66 7.13 -1.58
CA ASN A 63 -4.43 7.27 -2.82
C ASN A 63 -5.92 6.95 -2.59
N ALA A 64 -6.25 5.92 -1.79
CA ALA A 64 -7.62 5.62 -1.40
C ALA A 64 -8.25 6.77 -0.59
N ALA A 65 -7.51 7.34 0.37
CA ALA A 65 -7.97 8.50 1.15
C ALA A 65 -8.23 9.72 0.25
N ARG A 66 -7.33 10.02 -0.68
CA ARG A 66 -7.49 11.12 -1.65
C ARG A 66 -8.65 10.90 -2.62
N ALA A 67 -8.98 9.66 -2.93
CA ALA A 67 -10.17 9.30 -3.71
C ALA A 67 -11.49 9.37 -2.91
N GLY A 68 -11.45 9.78 -1.64
CA GLY A 68 -12.65 9.97 -0.82
C GLY A 68 -13.08 8.74 -0.01
N HIS A 69 -12.25 7.70 0.04
CA HIS A 69 -12.53 6.51 0.85
C HIS A 69 -11.91 6.61 2.24
N ARG A 70 -12.53 5.93 3.22
CA ARG A 70 -11.91 5.70 4.53
C ARG A 70 -10.84 4.62 4.40
N ALA A 71 -9.58 5.02 4.33
CA ALA A 71 -8.44 4.13 4.22
C ALA A 71 -8.00 3.59 5.58
N VAL A 72 -7.80 2.28 5.66
CA VAL A 72 -7.32 1.56 6.85
C VAL A 72 -6.18 0.63 6.43
N ILE A 73 -5.01 0.75 7.06
CA ILE A 73 -3.91 -0.20 6.90
C ILE A 73 -4.02 -1.25 7.99
N ALA A 74 -4.06 -2.55 7.62
CA ALA A 74 -3.90 -3.62 8.59
C ALA A 74 -2.40 -3.87 8.81
N VAL A 75 -1.87 -3.32 9.90
CA VAL A 75 -0.41 -3.25 10.15
C VAL A 75 0.19 -4.62 10.47
N ASP A 76 -0.59 -5.51 11.07
CA ASP A 76 -0.17 -6.87 11.41
C ASP A 76 -0.16 -7.81 10.20
N ALA A 77 -0.95 -7.50 9.16
CA ALA A 77 -0.94 -8.18 7.86
C ALA A 77 0.01 -7.54 6.83
N SER A 78 0.83 -6.57 7.24
CA SER A 78 1.78 -5.87 6.38
C SER A 78 3.18 -5.83 7.02
N ARG A 79 4.25 -5.71 6.24
CA ARG A 79 5.62 -5.55 6.79
C ARG A 79 6.41 -4.50 6.02
N ALA A 80 7.17 -3.70 6.75
CA ALA A 80 8.12 -2.77 6.16
C ALA A 80 9.26 -3.56 5.49
N ALA A 81 9.75 -3.08 4.36
CA ALA A 81 10.86 -3.72 3.69
C ALA A 81 12.17 -3.21 4.28
N HIS A 82 12.95 -4.11 4.86
CA HIS A 82 14.30 -3.83 5.32
C HIS A 82 15.30 -4.47 4.35
N ILE A 83 16.04 -3.63 3.63
CA ILE A 83 17.07 -4.04 2.69
C ILE A 83 18.42 -3.53 3.21
N PRO A 84 19.24 -4.40 3.83
CA PRO A 84 20.55 -4.02 4.35
C PRO A 84 21.39 -3.35 3.26
N GLY A 85 21.90 -2.15 3.53
CA GLY A 85 22.75 -1.40 2.59
C GLY A 85 22.03 -0.68 1.45
N LEU A 86 20.69 -0.77 1.33
CA LEU A 86 19.91 -0.10 0.28
C LEU A 86 18.86 0.90 0.81
N GLY A 87 18.56 0.90 2.11
CA GLY A 87 17.68 1.90 2.73
C GLY A 87 18.27 3.31 2.61
N GLN A 88 17.48 4.28 2.13
CA GLN A 88 17.92 5.68 1.98
C GLN A 88 18.21 6.37 3.33
N HIS A 89 17.72 5.79 4.42
CA HIS A 89 17.90 6.23 5.78
C HIS A 89 18.61 5.10 6.54
N GLY A 90 19.68 5.39 7.29
CA GLY A 90 20.62 4.43 7.90
C GLY A 90 20.05 3.33 8.81
N SER A 91 18.72 3.18 8.90
CA SER A 91 17.99 2.08 9.52
C SER A 91 17.77 0.87 8.59
N GLY A 92 18.06 0.97 7.29
CA GLY A 92 17.88 -0.12 6.31
C GLY A 92 16.46 -0.31 5.80
N PHE A 93 15.49 0.50 6.25
CA PHE A 93 14.12 0.54 5.72
C PHE A 93 14.01 1.42 4.46
N LEU A 94 12.96 1.22 3.67
CA LEU A 94 12.72 2.00 2.45
C LEU A 94 12.27 3.43 2.77
N THR A 95 11.64 3.65 3.92
CA THR A 95 11.20 4.98 4.38
C THR A 95 11.48 5.14 5.87
N ASP A 96 11.85 6.35 6.29
CA ASP A 96 12.03 6.65 7.72
C ASP A 96 10.72 6.42 8.48
N PRO A 97 10.72 5.65 9.59
CA PRO A 97 9.53 5.44 10.41
C PRO A 97 8.82 6.73 10.85
N ALA A 98 9.56 7.81 11.11
CA ALA A 98 8.98 9.11 11.46
C ALA A 98 8.23 9.71 10.27
N GLU A 99 8.78 9.59 9.06
CA GLU A 99 8.14 10.05 7.84
C GLU A 99 6.88 9.23 7.53
N PHE A 100 6.92 7.92 7.73
CA PHE A 100 5.74 7.05 7.62
C PHE A 100 4.62 7.53 8.57
N ALA A 101 4.94 7.77 9.84
CA ALA A 101 3.96 8.21 10.84
C ALA A 101 3.33 9.56 10.47
N GLU A 102 4.14 10.53 10.05
CA GLU A 102 3.67 11.85 9.60
C GLU A 102 2.75 11.73 8.38
N ARG A 103 3.09 10.89 7.39
CA ARG A 103 2.27 10.68 6.19
C ARG A 103 0.91 10.07 6.49
N VAL A 104 0.87 9.04 7.35
CA VAL A 104 -0.37 8.40 7.80
C VAL A 104 -1.29 9.43 8.47
N LYS A 105 -0.72 10.25 9.36
CA LYS A 105 -1.44 11.31 10.06
C LYS A 105 -1.94 12.41 9.12
N ALA A 106 -1.08 12.90 8.23
CA ALA A 106 -1.39 13.98 7.30
C ALA A 106 -2.49 13.62 6.30
N HIS A 107 -2.68 12.34 6.00
CA HIS A 107 -3.69 11.86 5.06
C HIS A 107 -4.87 11.15 5.73
N HIS A 108 -5.02 11.25 7.05
CA HIS A 108 -6.11 10.64 7.82
C HIS A 108 -6.27 9.13 7.57
N VAL A 109 -5.15 8.44 7.31
CA VAL A 109 -5.12 6.98 7.15
C VAL A 109 -5.18 6.34 8.54
N GLN A 110 -6.04 5.34 8.71
CA GLN A 110 -6.17 4.63 9.99
C GLN A 110 -5.22 3.44 10.03
N LEU A 111 -4.59 3.20 11.18
CA LEU A 111 -3.85 1.97 11.44
C LEU A 111 -4.70 1.05 12.31
N ALA A 112 -4.82 -0.21 11.93
CA ALA A 112 -5.55 -1.21 12.69
C ALA A 112 -4.80 -2.55 12.68
N THR A 113 -5.06 -3.38 13.69
CA THR A 113 -4.70 -4.80 13.67
C THR A 113 -5.89 -5.61 13.16
N SER A 114 -5.62 -6.72 12.48
CA SER A 114 -6.63 -7.67 11.97
C SER A 114 -7.43 -8.32 13.09
N SER A 115 -6.83 -8.47 14.28
CA SER A 115 -7.49 -8.92 15.51
C SER A 115 -7.78 -7.75 16.46
N PRO A 116 -8.88 -7.80 17.23
CA PRO A 116 -9.11 -6.85 18.32
C PRO A 116 -7.96 -6.93 19.34
N PRO A 117 -7.64 -5.84 20.05
CA PRO A 117 -6.65 -5.88 21.11
C PRO A 117 -7.06 -6.96 22.12
N ALA A 118 -6.14 -7.85 22.46
CA ALA A 118 -6.38 -8.84 23.50
C ALA A 118 -6.83 -8.09 24.77
N SER A 119 -7.96 -8.47 25.33
CA SER A 119 -8.46 -7.95 26.60
C SER A 119 -7.34 -8.03 27.63
N ALA A 120 -6.86 -6.89 28.11
CA ALA A 120 -5.88 -6.81 29.19
C ALA A 120 -6.52 -7.19 30.53
#